data_AF-A0A8X6IP06-F1
#
_entry.id   AF-A0A8X6IP06-F1
#
_cell.length_a   1.000
_cell.length_b   1.000
_cell.length_c   1.000
_cell.angle_alpha   90.00
_cell.angle_beta   90.00
_cell.angle_gamma   90.00
#
_symmetry.space_group_name_H-M   'P 1'
#
loop_
_entity.id
_entity.type
_entity.pdbx_description
1 polymer ?
#
loop_
_entity_poly.entity_id
_entity_poly.type
_entity_poly.pdbx_seq_one_letter_code
_entity_poly.pdbx_strand_id
1 'polypeptide(L)'
;MAKAKKKKKVRLAIKAKKPSAKKAFEEKVAKLKEELENVSEDLEEEESVLEGLKQQHKEELTSKEACAEYLKRVLHGTNENLVVAQERLQWLWDLTELAVERGEHLTRNLERNCEVKRSIFLQQQSEFEEKLSRLEDLRQKRSTQLNRLKQVEGNLETKISTDLTENRKDNKAHVRQLLQKREHFERIVDSYCSDSREVFERSLPVYAKYQLEENIRLRMECHEASENLLTLQNQGRDLKQIHKTLTIEMETQQSTKANLKVLEDQLKDIYQCLLEEAAHLQKKYGGLQGDVRVIQSKIRSIGKKIARTEDKIVNVKRILSDQDHYQKSLEKHLKEKQNENGLMSSKILRAGQMVKAKVREVKNVNSAFDWEFLEQMRMLLEDDY
;
A
#
# COMPACT_ATOMS: atom_id res chain seq x y z
N MET A 1 3.17 -132.74 -12.75
CA MET A 1 4.57 -132.52 -13.18
C MET A 1 4.51 -131.91 -14.57
N ALA A 2 5.21 -130.84 -14.98
CA ALA A 2 6.52 -130.35 -14.60
C ALA A 2 6.63 -128.81 -14.73
N LYS A 3 7.60 -128.26 -14.01
CA LYS A 3 7.97 -126.84 -13.90
C LYS A 3 8.90 -126.38 -15.04
N ALA A 4 8.85 -125.06 -15.26
CA ALA A 4 9.95 -124.14 -15.60
C ALA A 4 10.51 -124.10 -17.04
N LYS A 5 10.57 -122.87 -17.59
CA LYS A 5 11.83 -122.09 -17.66
C LYS A 5 11.60 -120.64 -18.13
N LYS A 6 12.12 -119.68 -17.35
CA LYS A 6 12.31 -118.27 -17.72
C LYS A 6 13.28 -118.16 -18.91
N LYS A 7 13.01 -117.24 -19.85
CA LYS A 7 14.05 -116.56 -20.62
C LYS A 7 13.76 -115.05 -20.70
N LYS A 8 14.72 -114.31 -20.15
CA LYS A 8 14.87 -112.85 -20.14
C LYS A 8 15.41 -112.44 -21.52
N LYS A 9 14.73 -111.54 -22.25
CA LYS A 9 15.28 -110.88 -23.45
C LYS A 9 15.10 -109.36 -23.34
N VAL A 10 16.19 -108.74 -22.88
CA VAL A 10 16.84 -107.51 -23.36
C VAL A 10 15.95 -106.38 -23.90
N ARG A 11 15.94 -105.28 -23.15
CA ARG A 11 15.56 -103.92 -23.56
C ARG A 11 16.38 -103.48 -24.78
N LEU A 12 15.72 -103.08 -25.87
CA LEU A 12 16.27 -102.16 -26.85
C LEU A 12 15.69 -100.77 -26.57
N ALA A 13 16.53 -99.89 -26.05
CA ALA A 13 16.24 -98.48 -25.89
C ALA A 13 16.17 -97.84 -27.29
N ILE A 14 14.96 -97.50 -27.74
CA ILE A 14 14.77 -96.63 -28.91
C ILE A 14 15.15 -95.22 -28.44
N LYS A 15 16.30 -94.76 -28.94
CA LYS A 15 16.81 -93.39 -28.81
C LYS A 15 15.70 -92.38 -29.14
N ALA A 16 15.37 -91.52 -28.19
CA ALA A 16 14.59 -90.31 -28.49
C ALA A 16 15.39 -89.48 -29.51
N LYS A 17 14.78 -89.24 -30.67
CA LYS A 17 15.31 -88.38 -31.73
C LYS A 17 15.60 -86.99 -31.15
N LYS A 18 16.85 -86.53 -31.26
CA LYS A 18 17.18 -85.10 -31.15
C LYS A 18 16.31 -84.35 -32.17
N PRO A 19 15.60 -83.28 -31.78
CA PRO A 19 14.85 -82.48 -32.73
C PRO A 19 15.81 -81.90 -33.78
N SER A 20 15.40 -81.92 -35.05
CA SER A 20 16.20 -81.37 -36.14
C SER A 20 16.45 -79.88 -35.89
N ALA A 21 17.65 -79.38 -36.22
CA ALA A 21 18.03 -77.98 -36.01
C ALA A 21 17.00 -76.97 -36.57
N LYS A 22 16.24 -77.38 -37.60
CA LYS A 22 15.13 -76.62 -38.19
C LYS A 22 13.97 -76.39 -37.22
N LYS A 23 13.56 -77.39 -36.43
CA LYS A 23 12.50 -77.25 -35.42
C LYS A 23 12.92 -76.35 -34.25
N ALA A 24 14.17 -76.45 -33.82
CA ALA A 24 14.71 -75.58 -32.77
C ALA A 24 14.86 -74.11 -33.23
N PHE A 25 15.08 -73.88 -34.53
CA PHE A 25 15.09 -72.54 -35.12
C PHE A 25 13.67 -71.97 -35.25
N GLU A 26 12.70 -72.77 -35.72
CA GLU A 26 11.29 -72.37 -35.80
C GLU A 26 10.71 -72.02 -34.41
N GLU A 27 11.07 -72.77 -33.36
CA GLU A 27 10.65 -72.46 -31.98
C GLU A 27 11.28 -71.16 -31.45
N LYS A 28 12.54 -70.87 -31.78
CA LYS A 28 13.20 -69.60 -31.42
C LYS A 28 12.60 -68.42 -32.16
N VAL A 29 12.27 -68.58 -33.45
CA VAL A 29 11.61 -67.55 -34.24
C VAL A 29 10.19 -67.28 -33.72
N ALA A 30 9.46 -68.31 -33.28
CA ALA A 30 8.16 -68.14 -32.64
C ALA A 30 8.26 -67.35 -31.33
N LYS A 31 9.23 -67.68 -30.46
CA LYS A 31 9.49 -66.94 -29.22
C LYS A 31 9.88 -65.49 -29.46
N LEU A 32 10.76 -65.23 -30.44
CA LEU A 32 11.15 -63.86 -30.79
C LEU A 32 9.98 -63.05 -31.38
N LYS A 33 9.02 -63.70 -32.06
CA LYS A 33 7.81 -63.02 -32.55
C LYS A 33 6.87 -62.67 -31.41
N GLU A 34 6.66 -63.59 -30.47
CA GLU A 34 5.87 -63.35 -29.27
C GLU A 34 6.49 -62.25 -28.40
N GLU A 35 7.82 -62.26 -28.21
CA GLU A 35 8.54 -61.18 -27.52
C GLU A 35 8.43 -59.84 -28.25
N LEU A 36 8.47 -59.82 -29.59
CA LEU A 36 8.32 -58.61 -30.39
C LEU A 36 6.89 -58.04 -30.32
N GLU A 37 5.88 -58.92 -30.32
CA GLU A 37 4.46 -58.56 -30.21
C GLU A 37 4.17 -57.97 -28.83
N ASN A 38 4.64 -58.61 -27.76
CA ASN A 38 4.53 -58.07 -26.39
C ASN A 38 5.21 -56.71 -26.24
N VAL A 39 6.42 -56.52 -26.79
CA VAL A 39 7.12 -55.22 -26.74
C VAL A 39 6.38 -54.14 -27.56
N SER A 40 5.74 -54.53 -28.66
CA SER A 40 4.91 -53.60 -29.46
C SER A 40 3.66 -53.17 -28.69
N GLU A 41 2.99 -54.11 -28.01
CA GLU A 41 1.84 -53.81 -27.15
C GLU A 41 2.24 -52.92 -25.97
N ASP A 42 3.35 -53.21 -25.28
CA ASP A 42 3.89 -52.38 -24.19
C ASP A 42 4.18 -50.94 -24.66
N LEU A 43 4.73 -50.77 -25.86
CA LEU A 43 5.00 -49.46 -26.45
C LEU A 43 3.71 -48.69 -26.79
N GLU A 44 2.70 -49.37 -27.35
CA GLU A 44 1.39 -48.75 -27.62
C GLU A 44 0.68 -48.33 -26.32
N GLU A 45 0.80 -49.12 -25.25
CA GLU A 45 0.29 -48.76 -23.92
C GLU A 45 1.02 -47.53 -23.35
N GLU A 46 2.35 -47.48 -23.41
CA GLU A 46 3.12 -46.31 -22.95
C GLU A 46 2.81 -45.05 -23.76
N GLU A 47 2.64 -45.15 -25.08
CA GLU A 47 2.21 -44.03 -25.92
C GLU A 47 0.82 -43.53 -25.54
N SER A 48 -0.12 -44.44 -25.26
CA SER A 48 -1.46 -44.10 -24.78
C SER A 48 -1.43 -43.37 -23.43
N VAL A 49 -0.63 -43.85 -22.49
CA VAL A 49 -0.43 -43.22 -21.17
C VAL A 49 0.19 -41.83 -21.32
N LEU A 50 1.19 -41.68 -22.18
CA LEU A 50 1.88 -40.42 -22.41
C LEU A 50 0.97 -39.37 -23.06
N GLU A 51 0.10 -39.79 -23.98
CA GLU A 51 -0.90 -38.90 -24.58
C GLU A 51 -1.97 -38.48 -23.56
N GLY A 52 -2.39 -39.40 -22.68
CA GLY A 52 -3.25 -39.09 -21.54
C GLY A 52 -2.64 -38.07 -20.57
N LEU A 53 -1.36 -38.20 -20.25
CA LEU A 53 -0.64 -37.26 -19.39
C LEU A 53 -0.49 -35.87 -20.03
N LYS A 54 -0.25 -35.78 -21.34
CA LYS A 54 -0.23 -34.48 -22.06
C LYS A 54 -1.58 -33.78 -21.97
N GLN A 55 -2.67 -34.53 -22.14
CA GLN A 55 -4.01 -33.98 -22.06
C GLN A 55 -4.34 -33.48 -20.65
N GLN A 56 -4.00 -34.26 -19.61
CA GLN A 56 -4.13 -33.82 -18.21
C GLN A 56 -3.31 -32.56 -17.92
N HIS A 57 -2.06 -32.49 -18.40
CA HIS A 57 -1.22 -31.32 -18.19
C HIS A 57 -1.78 -30.06 -18.88
N LYS A 58 -2.37 -30.22 -20.06
CA LYS A 58 -3.04 -29.13 -20.80
C LYS A 58 -4.26 -28.62 -20.03
N GLU A 59 -5.07 -29.51 -19.46
CA GLU A 59 -6.21 -29.15 -18.61
C GLU A 59 -5.78 -28.47 -17.31
N GLU A 60 -4.67 -28.90 -16.71
CA GLU A 60 -4.11 -28.25 -15.53
C GLU A 60 -3.59 -26.84 -15.84
N LEU A 61 -2.96 -26.65 -17.00
CA LEU A 61 -2.52 -25.34 -17.49
C LEU A 61 -3.69 -24.39 -17.69
N THR A 62 -4.75 -24.81 -18.39
CA THR A 62 -5.93 -23.96 -18.61
C THR A 62 -6.66 -23.62 -17.31
N SER A 63 -6.70 -24.56 -16.35
CA SER A 63 -7.24 -24.32 -15.01
C SER A 63 -6.40 -23.29 -14.23
N LYS A 64 -5.07 -23.40 -14.27
CA LYS A 64 -4.15 -22.43 -13.65
C LYS A 64 -4.25 -21.04 -14.29
N GLU A 65 -4.38 -20.96 -15.61
CA GLU A 65 -4.61 -19.70 -16.32
C GLU A 65 -5.94 -19.05 -15.93
N ALA A 66 -7.02 -19.84 -15.82
CA ALA A 66 -8.32 -19.35 -15.35
C ALA A 66 -8.26 -18.82 -13.91
N CYS A 67 -7.54 -19.52 -13.03
CA CYS A 67 -7.31 -19.08 -11.66
C CYS A 67 -6.50 -17.77 -11.60
N ALA A 68 -5.45 -17.64 -12.41
CA ALA A 68 -4.66 -16.42 -12.50
C ALA A 68 -5.50 -15.23 -13.01
N GLU A 69 -6.37 -15.42 -14.01
CA GLU A 69 -7.29 -14.40 -14.49
C GLU A 69 -8.35 -14.00 -13.46
N TYR A 70 -8.82 -14.95 -12.65
CA TYR A 70 -9.70 -14.65 -11.52
C TYR A 70 -8.98 -13.79 -10.47
N LEU A 71 -7.74 -14.16 -10.09
CA LEU A 71 -6.95 -13.40 -9.13
C LEU A 71 -6.64 -11.98 -9.61
N LYS A 72 -6.34 -11.80 -10.91
CA LYS A 72 -6.18 -10.45 -11.50
C LYS A 72 -7.45 -9.61 -11.34
N ARG A 73 -8.64 -10.18 -11.60
CA ARG A 73 -9.92 -9.48 -11.42
C ARG A 73 -10.17 -9.09 -9.97
N VAL A 74 -9.91 -10.00 -9.03
CA VAL A 74 -10.04 -9.71 -7.59
C VAL A 74 -9.08 -8.59 -7.18
N LEU A 75 -7.82 -8.65 -7.60
CA LEU A 75 -6.82 -7.61 -7.31
C LEU A 75 -7.23 -6.26 -7.89
N HIS A 76 -7.76 -6.23 -9.11
CA HIS A 76 -8.25 -5.01 -9.73
C HIS A 76 -9.41 -4.40 -8.93
N GLY A 77 -10.42 -5.20 -8.57
CA GLY A 77 -11.54 -4.72 -7.75
C GLY A 77 -11.11 -4.26 -6.35
N THR A 78 -10.12 -4.91 -5.73
CA THR A 78 -9.56 -4.43 -4.47
C THR A 78 -8.82 -3.11 -4.62
N ASN A 79 -8.15 -2.88 -5.75
CA ASN A 79 -7.46 -1.63 -6.02
C ASN A 79 -8.44 -0.46 -6.22
N GLU A 80 -9.54 -0.69 -6.96
CA GLU A 80 -10.62 0.31 -7.11
C GLU A 80 -11.23 0.68 -5.75
N ASN A 81 -11.50 -0.32 -4.90
CA ASN A 81 -11.99 -0.07 -3.55
C ASN A 81 -11.00 0.72 -2.69
N LEU A 82 -9.69 0.49 -2.87
CA LEU A 82 -8.64 1.21 -2.16
C LEU A 82 -8.59 2.69 -2.57
N VAL A 83 -8.75 2.97 -3.87
CA VAL A 83 -8.82 4.34 -4.39
C VAL A 83 -10.03 5.08 -3.80
N VAL A 84 -11.21 4.45 -3.80
CA VAL A 84 -12.42 5.05 -3.19
C VAL A 84 -12.24 5.29 -1.68
N ALA A 85 -11.56 4.39 -0.98
CA ALA A 85 -11.25 4.57 0.43
C ALA A 85 -10.28 5.75 0.66
N GLN A 86 -9.26 5.90 -0.19
CA GLN A 86 -8.32 7.03 -0.15
C GLN A 86 -9.03 8.36 -0.42
N GLU A 87 -9.90 8.44 -1.42
CA GLU A 87 -10.69 9.66 -1.70
C GLU A 87 -11.59 10.05 -0.52
N ARG A 88 -12.23 9.07 0.13
CA ARG A 88 -13.04 9.33 1.34
C ARG A 88 -12.20 9.79 2.52
N LEU A 89 -11.00 9.23 2.70
CA LEU A 89 -10.08 9.67 3.74
C LEU A 89 -9.60 11.10 3.50
N GLN A 90 -9.28 11.44 2.25
CA GLN A 90 -8.91 12.81 1.88
C GLN A 90 -10.06 13.78 2.17
N TRP A 91 -11.28 13.44 1.78
CA TRP A 91 -12.46 14.25 2.08
C TRP A 91 -12.67 14.46 3.59
N LEU A 92 -12.44 13.42 4.41
CA LEU A 92 -12.51 13.53 5.87
C LEU A 92 -11.40 14.43 6.43
N TRP A 93 -10.18 14.38 5.89
CA TRP A 93 -9.09 15.28 6.27
C TRP A 93 -9.43 16.73 5.96
N ASP A 94 -9.88 17.03 4.75
CA ASP A 94 -10.26 18.39 4.34
C ASP A 94 -11.39 18.93 5.24
N LEU A 95 -12.37 18.09 5.59
CA LEU A 95 -13.45 18.45 6.52
C LEU A 95 -12.96 18.71 7.94
N THR A 96 -12.00 17.92 8.41
CA THR A 96 -11.43 18.07 9.75
C THR A 96 -10.62 19.36 9.83
N GLU A 97 -9.81 19.65 8.81
CA GLU A 97 -9.05 20.90 8.70
C GLU A 97 -9.99 22.11 8.66
N LEU A 98 -11.02 22.09 7.81
CA LEU A 98 -12.07 23.12 7.76
C LEU A 98 -12.80 23.29 9.11
N ALA A 99 -13.06 22.20 9.82
CA ALA A 99 -13.71 22.24 11.14
C ALA A 99 -12.79 22.84 12.21
N VAL A 100 -11.49 22.54 12.18
CA VAL A 100 -10.48 23.11 13.08
C VAL A 100 -10.32 24.60 12.80
N GLU A 101 -10.14 25.01 11.53
CA GLU A 101 -10.02 26.41 11.15
C GLU A 101 -11.26 27.22 11.53
N ARG A 102 -12.47 26.71 11.24
CA ARG A 102 -13.72 27.35 11.66
C ARG A 102 -13.88 27.38 13.17
N GLY A 103 -13.47 26.32 13.87
CA GLY A 103 -13.46 26.25 15.33
C GLY A 103 -12.60 27.36 15.92
N GLU A 104 -11.37 27.51 15.45
CA GLU A 104 -10.49 28.60 15.88
C GLU A 104 -11.04 29.99 15.54
N HIS A 105 -11.64 30.14 14.36
CA HIS A 105 -12.24 31.41 13.95
C HIS A 105 -13.45 31.79 14.80
N LEU A 106 -14.27 30.80 15.17
CA LEU A 106 -15.40 30.96 16.09
C LEU A 106 -14.92 31.31 17.49
N THR A 107 -13.89 30.63 18.02
CA THR A 107 -13.30 30.94 19.33
C THR A 107 -12.76 32.37 19.35
N ARG A 108 -11.99 32.78 18.34
CA ARG A 108 -11.48 34.16 18.18
C ARG A 108 -12.59 35.19 18.05
N ASN A 109 -13.71 34.85 17.42
CA ASN A 109 -14.86 35.75 17.26
C ASN A 109 -15.72 35.82 18.54
N LEU A 110 -15.86 34.72 19.28
CA LEU A 110 -16.55 34.66 20.58
C LEU A 110 -15.78 35.43 21.65
N GLU A 111 -14.45 35.32 21.68
CA GLU A 111 -13.57 36.13 22.55
C GLU A 111 -13.65 37.63 22.25
N ARG A 112 -13.96 38.02 21.01
CA ARG A 112 -14.12 39.42 20.58
C ARG A 112 -15.53 39.98 20.76
N ASN A 113 -16.55 39.13 20.74
CA ASN A 113 -17.95 39.51 20.93
C ASN A 113 -18.44 39.11 22.32
N CYS A 114 -17.93 39.80 23.36
CA CYS A 114 -18.36 39.60 24.75
C CYS A 114 -19.78 40.08 25.06
N GLU A 115 -20.54 40.58 24.08
CA GLU A 115 -21.88 41.14 24.29
C GLU A 115 -22.88 40.64 23.24
N VAL A 116 -23.10 39.32 23.17
CA VAL A 116 -24.33 38.78 22.58
C VAL A 116 -25.30 38.49 23.72
N LYS A 117 -26.51 39.06 23.66
CA LYS A 117 -27.57 38.96 24.68
C LYS A 117 -27.72 37.51 25.16
N ARG A 118 -27.17 37.23 26.35
CA ARG A 118 -27.09 35.89 26.97
C ARG A 118 -28.43 35.15 26.98
N SER A 119 -29.57 35.85 27.07
CA SER A 119 -30.89 35.20 27.24
C SER A 119 -31.39 34.43 26.01
N ILE A 120 -31.27 34.98 24.80
CA ILE A 120 -31.75 34.30 23.57
C ILE A 120 -30.84 33.13 23.21
N PHE A 121 -29.53 33.31 23.41
CA PHE A 121 -28.54 32.27 23.14
C PHE A 121 -28.68 31.09 24.11
N LEU A 122 -28.90 31.35 25.41
CA LEU A 122 -29.15 30.30 26.40
C LEU A 122 -30.45 29.53 26.12
N GLN A 123 -31.51 30.22 25.68
CA GLN A 123 -32.77 29.56 25.32
C GLN A 123 -32.60 28.63 24.11
N GLN A 124 -32.00 29.13 23.02
CA GLN A 124 -31.74 28.32 21.83
C GLN A 124 -30.78 27.16 22.12
N GLN A 125 -29.76 27.40 22.96
CA GLN A 125 -28.85 26.35 23.41
C GLN A 125 -29.59 25.25 24.17
N SER A 126 -30.49 25.60 25.11
CA SER A 126 -31.28 24.61 25.85
C SER A 126 -32.18 23.77 24.94
N GLU A 127 -32.80 24.38 23.92
CA GLU A 127 -33.63 23.66 22.94
C GLU A 127 -32.81 22.73 22.05
N PHE A 128 -31.58 23.12 21.68
CA PHE A 128 -30.67 22.27 20.92
C PHE A 128 -30.11 21.13 21.77
N GLU A 129 -29.73 21.39 23.02
CA GLU A 129 -29.28 20.37 23.97
C GLU A 129 -30.39 19.33 24.21
N GLU A 130 -31.65 19.76 24.35
CA GLU A 130 -32.78 18.85 24.50
C GLU A 130 -32.99 18.00 23.23
N LYS A 131 -32.94 18.60 22.03
CA LYS A 131 -33.07 17.85 20.77
C LYS A 131 -31.93 16.86 20.57
N LEU A 132 -30.69 17.23 20.93
CA LEU A 132 -29.54 16.34 20.87
C LEU A 132 -29.65 15.19 21.87
N SER A 133 -30.10 15.47 23.10
CA SER A 133 -30.37 14.44 24.10
C SER A 133 -31.43 13.44 23.63
N ARG A 134 -32.52 13.92 23.01
CA ARG A 134 -33.55 13.04 22.42
C ARG A 134 -33.00 12.19 21.27
N LEU A 135 -32.09 12.71 20.45
CA LEU A 135 -31.44 11.95 19.38
C LEU A 135 -30.50 10.88 19.94
N GLU A 136 -29.76 11.19 21.00
CA GLU A 136 -28.89 10.22 21.68
C GLU A 136 -29.71 9.09 22.33
N ASP A 137 -30.84 9.41 22.95
CA ASP A 137 -31.79 8.42 23.47
C ASP A 137 -32.33 7.51 22.35
N LEU A 138 -32.65 8.06 21.19
CA LEU A 138 -33.08 7.28 20.02
C LEU A 138 -31.95 6.37 19.50
N ARG A 139 -30.71 6.85 19.50
CA ARG A 139 -29.53 6.06 19.13
C ARG A 139 -29.36 4.88 20.09
N GLN A 140 -29.46 5.10 21.39
CA GLN A 140 -29.38 4.04 22.41
C GLN A 140 -30.55 3.03 22.29
N LYS A 141 -31.77 3.50 22.03
CA LYS A 141 -32.93 2.63 21.76
C LYS A 141 -32.71 1.74 20.54
N ARG A 142 -32.15 2.26 19.45
CA ARG A 142 -31.82 1.44 18.27
C ARG A 142 -30.75 0.40 18.56
N SER A 143 -29.73 0.77 19.34
CA SER A 143 -28.67 -0.17 19.76
C SER A 143 -29.24 -1.33 20.60
N THR A 144 -30.11 -1.03 21.56
CA THR A 144 -30.76 -2.05 22.40
C THR A 144 -31.72 -2.93 21.59
N GLN A 145 -32.46 -2.37 20.63
CA GLN A 145 -33.29 -3.15 19.71
C GLN A 145 -32.46 -4.11 18.84
N LEU A 146 -31.33 -3.65 18.30
CA LEU A 146 -30.45 -4.48 17.49
C LEU A 146 -29.88 -5.66 18.30
N ASN A 147 -29.50 -5.43 19.55
CA ASN A 147 -28.99 -6.49 20.43
C ASN A 147 -30.06 -7.53 20.75
N ARG A 148 -31.32 -7.11 20.94
CA ARG A 148 -32.45 -8.05 21.13
C ARG A 148 -32.68 -8.91 19.89
N LEU A 149 -32.61 -8.34 18.69
CA LEU A 149 -32.77 -9.09 17.45
C LEU A 149 -31.69 -10.16 17.28
N LYS A 150 -30.42 -9.82 17.53
CA LYS A 150 -29.32 -10.79 17.51
C LYS A 150 -29.50 -11.93 18.51
N GLN A 151 -30.04 -11.64 19.68
CA GLN A 151 -30.32 -12.66 20.68
C GLN A 151 -31.44 -13.62 20.23
N VAL A 152 -32.50 -13.09 19.59
CA VAL A 152 -33.59 -13.92 19.04
C VAL A 152 -33.07 -14.79 17.89
N GLU A 153 -32.22 -14.25 17.02
CA GLU A 153 -31.57 -14.98 15.93
C GLU A 153 -30.78 -16.18 16.48
N GLY A 154 -29.90 -15.98 17.46
CA GLY A 154 -29.14 -17.08 18.07
C GLY A 154 -30.00 -18.13 18.78
N ASN A 155 -31.12 -17.71 19.40
CA ASN A 155 -32.08 -18.64 20.00
C ASN A 155 -32.83 -19.48 18.96
N LEU A 156 -33.09 -18.94 17.77
CA LEU A 156 -33.72 -19.68 16.67
C LEU A 156 -32.75 -20.67 16.04
N GLU A 157 -31.50 -20.28 15.80
CA GLU A 157 -30.46 -21.17 15.27
C GLU A 157 -30.23 -22.39 16.16
N THR A 158 -30.15 -22.18 17.47
CA THR A 158 -30.00 -23.26 18.45
C THR A 158 -31.20 -24.21 18.45
N LYS A 159 -32.42 -23.67 18.39
CA LYS A 159 -33.65 -24.48 18.33
C LYS A 159 -33.74 -25.31 17.04
N ILE A 160 -33.41 -24.71 15.89
CA ILE A 160 -33.39 -25.43 14.60
C ILE A 160 -32.35 -26.56 14.64
N SER A 161 -31.18 -26.30 15.23
CA SER A 161 -30.11 -27.31 15.36
C SER A 161 -30.57 -28.49 16.23
N THR A 162 -31.21 -28.23 17.38
CA THR A 162 -31.72 -29.30 18.24
C THR A 162 -32.78 -30.16 17.54
N ASP A 163 -33.76 -29.54 16.90
CA ASP A 163 -34.86 -30.24 16.23
C ASP A 163 -34.35 -31.14 15.08
N LEU A 164 -33.34 -30.67 14.34
CA LEU A 164 -32.70 -31.46 13.27
C LEU A 164 -31.94 -32.67 13.82
N THR A 165 -31.31 -32.54 15.00
CA THR A 165 -30.58 -33.67 15.61
C THR A 165 -31.52 -34.73 16.17
N GLU A 166 -32.65 -34.33 16.74
CA GLU A 166 -33.66 -35.23 17.28
C GLU A 166 -34.36 -36.02 16.16
N ASN A 167 -34.82 -35.33 15.10
CA ASN A 167 -35.40 -35.97 13.91
C ASN A 167 -34.44 -36.95 13.23
N ARG A 168 -33.13 -36.67 13.21
CA ARG A 168 -32.12 -37.60 12.68
C ARG A 168 -31.99 -38.87 13.53
N LYS A 169 -32.16 -38.79 14.85
CA LYS A 169 -32.11 -39.96 15.74
C LYS A 169 -33.34 -40.84 15.52
N ASP A 170 -34.52 -40.23 15.42
CA ASP A 170 -35.79 -40.94 15.22
C ASP A 170 -35.84 -41.64 13.86
N ASN A 171 -35.43 -40.95 12.79
CA ASN A 171 -35.33 -41.56 11.46
C ASN A 171 -34.34 -42.74 11.44
N LYS A 172 -33.22 -42.64 12.16
CA LYS A 172 -32.23 -43.73 12.26
C LYS A 172 -32.79 -44.93 13.01
N ALA A 173 -33.61 -44.72 14.04
CA ALA A 173 -34.29 -45.79 14.77
C ALA A 173 -35.34 -46.49 13.89
N HIS A 174 -36.13 -45.71 13.14
CA HIS A 174 -37.15 -46.24 12.24
C HIS A 174 -36.54 -47.10 11.10
N VAL A 175 -35.48 -46.62 10.46
CA VAL A 175 -34.79 -47.37 9.39
C VAL A 175 -34.24 -48.70 9.91
N ARG A 176 -33.69 -48.74 11.14
CA ARG A 176 -33.23 -50.01 11.73
C ARG A 176 -34.35 -51.02 11.95
N GLN A 177 -35.53 -50.56 12.40
CA GLN A 177 -36.69 -51.45 12.58
C GLN A 177 -37.18 -52.01 11.24
N LEU A 178 -37.20 -51.19 10.18
CA LEU A 178 -37.60 -51.65 8.84
C LEU A 178 -36.61 -52.68 8.28
N LEU A 179 -35.30 -52.47 8.47
CA LEU A 179 -34.28 -53.43 8.05
C LEU A 179 -34.42 -54.78 8.78
N GLN A 180 -34.69 -54.77 10.09
CA GLN A 180 -34.93 -55.99 10.86
C GLN A 180 -36.18 -56.76 10.38
N LYS A 181 -37.25 -56.03 10.05
CA LYS A 181 -38.47 -56.65 9.48
C LYS A 181 -38.21 -57.26 8.11
N ARG A 182 -37.42 -56.59 7.26
CA ARG A 182 -37.02 -57.10 5.94
C ARG A 182 -36.22 -58.40 6.07
N GLU A 183 -35.18 -58.43 6.90
CA GLU A 183 -34.35 -59.63 7.11
C GLU A 183 -35.14 -60.82 7.68
N HIS A 184 -36.18 -60.55 8.46
CA HIS A 184 -37.07 -61.59 8.96
C HIS A 184 -37.97 -62.16 7.85
N PHE A 185 -38.53 -61.28 7.02
CA PHE A 185 -39.36 -61.68 5.89
C PHE A 185 -38.57 -62.47 4.83
N GLU A 186 -37.35 -62.04 4.52
CA GLU A 186 -36.47 -62.69 3.54
C GLU A 186 -36.14 -64.14 3.97
N ARG A 187 -35.82 -64.35 5.26
CA ARG A 187 -35.63 -65.70 5.82
C ARG A 187 -36.86 -66.60 5.74
N ILE A 188 -38.05 -66.02 5.88
CA ILE A 188 -39.32 -66.78 5.75
C ILE A 188 -39.54 -67.18 4.29
N VAL A 189 -39.36 -66.24 3.35
CA VAL A 189 -39.57 -66.50 1.91
C VAL A 189 -38.60 -67.55 1.38
N ASP A 190 -37.33 -67.47 1.75
CA ASP A 190 -36.31 -68.43 1.31
C ASP A 190 -36.61 -69.86 1.79
N SER A 191 -37.18 -69.99 3.00
CA SER A 191 -37.63 -71.26 3.58
C SER A 191 -38.84 -71.86 2.84
N TYR A 192 -39.76 -71.05 2.30
CA TYR A 192 -40.91 -71.56 1.56
C TYR A 192 -40.59 -71.86 0.09
N CYS A 193 -39.66 -71.10 -0.50
CA CYS A 193 -39.29 -71.23 -1.91
C CYS A 193 -38.34 -72.40 -2.20
N SER A 194 -37.62 -72.95 -1.21
CA SER A 194 -36.79 -74.16 -1.39
C SER A 194 -37.62 -75.41 -1.70
N ASP A 195 -38.77 -75.55 -1.05
CA ASP A 195 -39.56 -76.79 -1.06
C ASP A 195 -40.56 -76.86 -2.23
N SER A 196 -40.85 -75.71 -2.85
CA SER A 196 -41.93 -75.57 -3.82
C SER A 196 -41.46 -75.40 -5.26
N ARG A 197 -40.17 -75.13 -5.51
CA ARG A 197 -39.63 -74.84 -6.85
C ARG A 197 -39.70 -76.01 -7.83
N GLU A 198 -39.57 -77.24 -7.33
CA GLU A 198 -39.51 -78.46 -8.18
C GLU A 198 -40.89 -78.96 -8.64
N VAL A 199 -41.95 -78.63 -7.90
CA VAL A 199 -43.35 -79.04 -8.20
C VAL A 199 -44.10 -77.97 -9.02
N PHE A 200 -43.71 -76.70 -8.87
CA PHE A 200 -44.40 -75.57 -9.47
C PHE A 200 -44.25 -75.56 -11.00
N GLU A 201 -43.04 -75.72 -11.55
CA GLU A 201 -42.78 -75.56 -13.01
C GLU A 201 -43.63 -76.46 -13.93
N ARG A 202 -44.14 -77.60 -13.47
CA ARG A 202 -44.91 -78.55 -14.30
C ARG A 202 -46.43 -78.45 -14.18
N SER A 203 -46.98 -77.61 -13.31
CA SER A 203 -48.42 -77.65 -13.00
C SER A 203 -49.15 -76.30 -12.92
N LEU A 204 -48.49 -75.15 -13.14
CA LEU A 204 -49.11 -73.84 -12.89
C LEU A 204 -50.43 -73.61 -13.68
N PRO A 205 -51.58 -73.52 -12.99
CA PRO A 205 -52.81 -72.99 -13.57
C PRO A 205 -52.67 -71.48 -13.81
N VAL A 206 -53.54 -70.90 -14.67
CA VAL A 206 -53.51 -69.48 -15.10
C VAL A 206 -53.38 -68.49 -13.93
N TYR A 207 -53.99 -68.77 -12.78
CA TYR A 207 -53.89 -67.94 -11.57
C TYR A 207 -52.47 -67.86 -10.99
N ALA A 208 -51.71 -68.95 -11.04
CA ALA A 208 -50.34 -68.97 -10.55
C ALA A 208 -49.38 -68.22 -11.49
N LYS A 209 -49.69 -68.16 -12.80
CA LYS A 209 -48.94 -67.31 -13.75
C LYS A 209 -49.14 -65.82 -13.45
N TYR A 210 -50.38 -65.43 -13.14
CA TYR A 210 -50.68 -64.05 -12.72
C TYR A 210 -49.97 -63.67 -11.42
N GLN A 211 -49.93 -64.57 -10.43
CA GLN A 211 -49.15 -64.34 -9.21
C GLN A 211 -47.64 -64.24 -9.48
N LEU A 212 -47.11 -65.01 -10.44
CA LEU A 212 -45.71 -64.92 -10.84
C LEU A 212 -45.41 -63.58 -11.52
N GLU A 213 -46.28 -63.12 -12.42
CA GLU A 213 -46.15 -61.81 -13.08
C GLU A 213 -46.19 -60.65 -12.08
N GLU A 214 -47.12 -60.70 -11.11
CA GLU A 214 -47.18 -59.71 -10.04
C GLU A 214 -45.95 -59.79 -9.12
N ASN A 215 -45.42 -61.00 -8.85
CA ASN A 215 -44.17 -61.15 -8.09
C ASN A 215 -42.96 -60.56 -8.84
N ILE A 216 -42.89 -60.76 -10.16
CA ILE A 216 -41.85 -60.16 -11.01
C ILE A 216 -41.97 -58.64 -10.97
N ARG A 217 -43.19 -58.11 -11.09
CA ARG A 217 -43.44 -56.67 -11.00
C ARG A 217 -43.03 -56.09 -9.66
N LEU A 218 -43.44 -56.71 -8.55
CA LEU A 218 -43.05 -56.29 -7.21
C LEU A 218 -41.53 -56.36 -7.00
N ARG A 219 -40.84 -57.36 -7.58
CA ARG A 219 -39.37 -57.42 -7.56
C ARG A 219 -38.74 -56.26 -8.32
N MET A 220 -39.30 -55.87 -9.47
CA MET A 220 -38.83 -54.68 -10.20
C MET A 220 -39.04 -53.40 -9.38
N GLU A 221 -40.21 -53.22 -8.78
CA GLU A 221 -40.50 -52.07 -7.89
C GLU A 221 -39.55 -52.05 -6.67
N CYS A 222 -39.25 -53.20 -6.07
CA CYS A 222 -38.26 -53.31 -5.00
C CYS A 222 -36.84 -52.99 -5.46
N HIS A 223 -36.47 -53.39 -6.68
CA HIS A 223 -35.15 -53.09 -7.25
C HIS A 223 -35.00 -51.58 -7.49
N GLU A 224 -36.01 -50.95 -8.09
CA GLU A 224 -36.04 -49.49 -8.31
C GLU A 224 -36.01 -48.71 -6.99
N ALA A 225 -36.76 -49.15 -5.98
CA ALA A 225 -36.71 -48.55 -4.65
C ALA A 225 -35.32 -48.68 -3.99
N SER A 226 -34.63 -49.81 -4.21
CA SER A 226 -33.28 -50.05 -3.69
C SER A 226 -32.23 -49.15 -4.37
N GLU A 227 -32.32 -49.00 -5.69
CA GLU A 227 -31.47 -48.07 -6.47
C GLU A 227 -31.65 -46.63 -5.96
N ASN A 228 -32.89 -46.18 -5.82
CA ASN A 228 -33.22 -44.83 -5.32
C ASN A 228 -32.69 -44.61 -3.89
N LEU A 229 -32.80 -45.61 -3.02
CA LEU A 229 -32.21 -45.57 -1.66
C LEU A 229 -30.69 -45.43 -1.70
N LEU A 230 -30.01 -46.14 -2.60
CA LEU A 230 -28.58 -46.03 -2.79
C LEU A 230 -28.19 -44.62 -3.28
N THR A 231 -28.96 -44.05 -4.22
CA THR A 231 -28.74 -42.67 -4.69
C THR A 231 -28.87 -41.65 -3.57
N LEU A 232 -29.95 -41.74 -2.76
CA LEU A 232 -30.15 -40.88 -1.60
C LEU A 232 -29.04 -41.05 -0.55
N GLN A 233 -28.55 -42.28 -0.36
CA GLN A 233 -27.44 -42.54 0.56
C GLN A 233 -26.14 -41.90 0.07
N ASN A 234 -25.86 -41.95 -1.24
CA ASN A 234 -24.71 -41.30 -1.85
C ASN A 234 -24.80 -39.77 -1.70
N GLN A 235 -25.95 -39.18 -2.01
CA GLN A 235 -26.21 -37.75 -1.78
C GLN A 235 -26.01 -37.37 -0.30
N GLY A 236 -26.44 -38.23 0.63
CA GLY A 236 -26.20 -38.03 2.06
C GLY A 236 -24.72 -38.10 2.48
N ARG A 237 -23.88 -38.85 1.76
CA ARG A 237 -22.42 -38.84 1.96
C ARG A 237 -21.79 -37.57 1.41
N ASP A 238 -22.20 -37.15 0.22
CA ASP A 238 -21.69 -35.94 -0.42
C ASP A 238 -22.03 -34.69 0.40
N LEU A 239 -23.27 -34.59 0.89
CA LEU A 239 -23.68 -33.51 1.79
C LEU A 239 -22.87 -33.48 3.08
N LYS A 240 -22.50 -34.64 3.64
CA LYS A 240 -21.61 -34.68 4.81
C LYS A 240 -20.20 -34.21 4.48
N GLN A 241 -19.71 -34.51 3.29
CA GLN A 241 -18.39 -34.05 2.84
C GLN A 241 -18.39 -32.54 2.63
N ILE A 242 -19.41 -32.00 1.94
CA ILE A 242 -19.59 -30.55 1.76
C ILE A 242 -19.69 -29.85 3.12
N HIS A 243 -20.45 -30.40 4.06
CA HIS A 243 -20.57 -29.83 5.40
C HIS A 243 -19.21 -29.78 6.13
N LYS A 244 -18.38 -30.83 6.02
CA LYS A 244 -17.02 -30.81 6.59
C LYS A 244 -16.15 -29.72 5.95
N THR A 245 -16.18 -29.60 4.62
CA THR A 245 -15.44 -28.57 3.91
C THR A 245 -15.86 -27.18 4.36
N LEU A 246 -17.17 -26.94 4.46
CA LEU A 246 -17.72 -25.65 4.93
C LEU A 246 -17.28 -25.32 6.36
N THR A 247 -17.26 -26.30 7.26
CA THR A 247 -16.77 -26.11 8.63
C THR A 247 -15.30 -25.66 8.64
N ILE A 248 -14.44 -26.29 7.83
CA ILE A 248 -13.02 -25.92 7.71
C ILE A 248 -12.88 -24.50 7.13
N GLU A 249 -13.69 -24.14 6.12
CA GLU A 249 -13.69 -22.79 5.56
C GLU A 249 -14.12 -21.74 6.59
N MET A 250 -15.14 -22.04 7.41
CA MET A 250 -15.57 -21.15 8.48
C MET A 250 -14.47 -20.95 9.54
N GLU A 251 -13.78 -22.01 9.95
CA GLU A 251 -12.64 -21.93 10.87
C GLU A 251 -11.50 -21.10 10.28
N THR A 252 -11.21 -21.30 9.00
CA THR A 252 -10.20 -20.54 8.27
C THR A 252 -10.57 -19.05 8.20
N GLN A 253 -11.84 -18.74 7.93
CA GLN A 253 -12.35 -17.35 7.94
C GLN A 253 -12.27 -16.69 9.32
N GLN A 254 -12.51 -17.45 10.39
CA GLN A 254 -12.35 -16.91 11.76
C GLN A 254 -10.88 -16.59 12.06
N SER A 255 -9.96 -17.47 11.65
CA SER A 255 -8.52 -17.25 11.79
C SER A 255 -8.04 -16.02 11.00
N THR A 256 -8.47 -15.87 9.74
CA THR A 256 -8.10 -14.70 8.93
C THR A 256 -8.68 -13.40 9.49
N LYS A 257 -9.92 -13.42 10.01
CA LYS A 257 -10.51 -12.27 10.71
C LYS A 257 -9.71 -11.87 11.95
N ALA A 258 -9.22 -12.83 12.72
CA ALA A 258 -8.36 -12.55 13.87
C ALA A 258 -7.04 -11.90 13.44
N ASN A 259 -6.40 -12.42 12.39
CA ASN A 259 -5.17 -11.84 11.84
C ASN A 259 -5.38 -10.42 11.30
N LEU A 260 -6.48 -10.17 10.61
CA LEU A 260 -6.82 -8.83 10.12
C LEU A 260 -6.99 -7.84 11.27
N LYS A 261 -7.60 -8.26 12.38
CA LYS A 261 -7.73 -7.42 13.57
C LYS A 261 -6.36 -7.05 14.16
N VAL A 262 -5.44 -8.01 14.24
CA VAL A 262 -4.06 -7.74 14.71
C VAL A 262 -3.35 -6.72 13.81
N LEU A 263 -3.49 -6.88 12.49
CA LEU A 263 -2.92 -5.92 11.53
C LEU A 263 -3.57 -4.53 11.65
N GLU A 264 -4.88 -4.46 11.87
CA GLU A 264 -5.58 -3.19 12.08
C GLU A 264 -5.08 -2.47 13.34
N ASP A 265 -4.89 -3.20 14.43
CA ASP A 265 -4.37 -2.64 15.68
C ASP A 265 -2.92 -2.14 15.51
N GLN A 266 -2.06 -2.91 14.82
CA GLN A 266 -0.69 -2.48 14.49
C GLN A 266 -0.67 -1.20 13.63
N LEU A 267 -1.59 -1.10 12.67
CA LEU A 267 -1.67 0.05 11.78
C LEU A 267 -2.14 1.31 12.52
N LYS A 268 -3.03 1.16 13.50
CA LYS A 268 -3.43 2.25 14.41
C LYS A 268 -2.25 2.73 15.25
N ASP A 269 -1.44 1.82 15.78
CA ASP A 269 -0.24 2.19 16.56
C ASP A 269 0.77 2.96 15.70
N ILE A 270 1.05 2.50 14.47
CA ILE A 270 1.94 3.19 13.55
C ILE A 270 1.39 4.58 13.20
N TYR A 271 0.09 4.69 12.92
CA TYR A 271 -0.55 5.97 12.64
C TYR A 271 -0.41 6.96 13.80
N GLN A 272 -0.58 6.48 15.03
CA GLN A 272 -0.40 7.29 16.23
C GLN A 272 1.05 7.79 16.38
N CYS A 273 2.04 6.93 16.14
CA CYS A 273 3.46 7.34 16.13
C CYS A 273 3.75 8.42 15.07
N LEU A 274 3.20 8.28 13.87
CA LEU A 274 3.37 9.26 12.80
C LEU A 274 2.73 10.62 13.14
N LEU A 275 1.56 10.61 13.80
CA LEU A 275 0.93 11.85 14.28
C LEU A 275 1.81 12.57 15.32
N GLU A 276 2.41 11.82 16.24
CA GLU A 276 3.33 12.40 17.23
C GLU A 276 4.58 13.00 16.58
N GLU A 277 5.16 12.30 15.59
CA GLU A 277 6.32 12.79 14.84
C GLU A 277 5.98 14.04 14.01
N ALA A 278 4.80 14.07 13.37
CA ALA A 278 4.31 15.24 12.65
C ALA A 278 4.14 16.46 13.58
N ALA A 279 3.55 16.26 14.77
CA ALA A 279 3.40 17.33 15.77
C ALA A 279 4.77 17.84 16.26
N HIS A 280 5.73 16.95 16.48
CA HIS A 280 7.09 17.31 16.85
C HIS A 280 7.78 18.13 15.75
N LEU A 281 7.67 17.70 14.49
CA LEU A 281 8.21 18.44 13.34
C LEU A 281 7.55 19.81 13.20
N GLN A 282 6.23 19.91 13.32
CA GLN A 282 5.50 21.18 13.24
C GLN A 282 5.99 22.17 14.30
N LYS A 283 6.20 21.70 15.54
CA LYS A 283 6.76 22.53 16.61
C LYS A 283 8.19 23.00 16.28
N LYS A 284 9.03 22.12 15.75
CA LYS A 284 10.41 22.45 15.35
C LYS A 284 10.45 23.48 14.22
N TYR A 285 9.63 23.31 13.18
CA TYR A 285 9.53 24.26 12.07
C TYR A 285 8.92 25.59 12.49
N GLY A 286 7.93 25.60 13.39
CA GLY A 286 7.41 26.83 13.99
C GLY A 286 8.48 27.62 14.75
N GLY A 287 9.37 26.94 15.47
CA GLY A 287 10.55 27.55 16.09
C GLY A 287 11.50 28.19 15.07
N LEU A 288 11.85 27.46 14.01
CA LEU A 288 12.70 27.97 12.93
C LEU A 288 12.08 29.19 12.22
N GLN A 289 10.76 29.22 12.03
CA GLN A 289 10.08 30.37 11.45
C GLN A 289 10.18 31.62 12.34
N GLY A 290 10.16 31.43 13.66
CA GLY A 290 10.46 32.48 14.64
C GLY A 290 11.87 33.05 14.49
N ASP A 291 12.87 32.17 14.39
CA ASP A 291 14.28 32.56 14.23
C ASP A 291 14.51 33.33 12.92
N VAL A 292 13.90 32.91 11.82
CA VAL A 292 13.96 33.60 10.52
C VAL A 292 13.39 35.02 10.63
N ARG A 293 12.27 35.23 11.34
CA ARG A 293 11.71 36.58 11.55
C ARG A 293 12.68 37.48 12.32
N VAL A 294 13.36 36.94 13.34
CA VAL A 294 14.35 37.67 14.12
C VAL A 294 15.58 38.04 13.27
N ILE A 295 16.04 37.14 12.41
CA ILE A 295 17.14 37.42 11.48
C ILE A 295 16.73 38.49 10.46
N GLN A 296 15.52 38.39 9.90
CA GLN A 296 14.99 39.38 8.98
C GLN A 296 14.81 40.77 9.61
N SER A 297 14.46 40.87 10.90
CA SER A 297 14.41 42.17 11.60
C SER A 297 15.81 42.75 11.80
N LYS A 298 16.81 41.93 12.15
CA LYS A 298 18.22 42.34 12.25
C LYS A 298 18.77 42.84 10.91
N ILE A 299 18.53 42.13 9.81
CA ILE A 299 18.93 42.55 8.45
C ILE A 299 18.35 43.93 8.12
N ARG A 300 17.04 44.13 8.37
CA ARG A 300 16.40 45.45 8.15
C ARG A 300 17.02 46.56 8.99
N SER A 301 17.35 46.29 10.26
CA SER A 301 18.01 47.25 11.14
C SER A 301 19.41 47.64 10.63
N ILE A 302 20.18 46.64 10.18
CA ILE A 302 21.51 46.85 9.59
C ILE A 302 21.41 47.66 8.30
N GLY A 303 20.47 47.33 7.41
CA GLY A 303 20.23 48.10 6.18
C GLY A 303 19.94 49.59 6.44
N LYS A 304 19.16 49.91 7.48
CA LYS A 304 18.93 51.30 7.91
C LYS A 304 20.22 51.99 8.40
N LYS A 305 21.11 51.28 9.08
CA LYS A 305 22.40 51.83 9.53
C LYS A 305 23.34 52.09 8.36
N ILE A 306 23.36 51.20 7.37
CA ILE A 306 24.15 51.38 6.13
C ILE A 306 23.67 52.64 5.40
N ALA A 307 22.38 52.78 5.13
CA ALA A 307 21.82 53.96 4.46
C ALA A 307 22.21 55.28 5.16
N ARG A 308 22.07 55.35 6.50
CA ARG A 308 22.51 56.52 7.28
C ARG A 308 24.02 56.80 7.16
N THR A 309 24.82 55.77 6.94
CA THR A 309 26.28 55.89 6.80
C THR A 309 26.63 56.35 5.39
N GLU A 310 25.93 55.85 4.37
CA GLU A 310 26.04 56.32 2.98
C GLU A 310 25.71 57.82 2.87
N ASP A 311 24.63 58.28 3.51
CA ASP A 311 24.29 59.72 3.55
C ASP A 311 25.41 60.55 4.18
N LYS A 312 26.03 60.07 5.26
CA LYS A 312 27.18 60.74 5.89
C LYS A 312 28.38 60.80 4.96
N ILE A 313 28.66 59.72 4.23
CA ILE A 313 29.75 59.68 3.25
C ILE A 313 29.50 60.70 2.13
N VAL A 314 28.26 60.81 1.63
CA VAL A 314 27.89 61.81 0.62
C VAL A 314 28.14 63.24 1.15
N ASN A 315 27.75 63.53 2.39
CA ASN A 315 28.02 64.82 3.01
C ASN A 315 29.52 65.12 3.13
N VAL A 316 30.32 64.15 3.59
CA VAL A 316 31.78 64.31 3.68
C VAL A 316 32.40 64.56 2.30
N LYS A 317 31.96 63.84 1.27
CA LYS A 317 32.41 64.08 -0.12
C LYS A 317 32.10 65.50 -0.59
N ARG A 318 30.93 66.04 -0.26
CA ARG A 318 30.55 67.43 -0.59
C ARG A 318 31.49 68.41 0.11
N ILE A 319 31.74 68.23 1.42
CA ILE A 319 32.66 69.07 2.19
C ILE A 319 34.08 69.04 1.58
N LEU A 320 34.58 67.87 1.20
CA LEU A 320 35.90 67.74 0.57
C LEU A 320 35.97 68.46 -0.79
N SER A 321 34.90 68.39 -1.59
CA SER A 321 34.81 69.14 -2.85
C SER A 321 34.85 70.65 -2.61
N ASP A 322 34.13 71.13 -1.60
CA ASP A 322 34.15 72.55 -1.22
C ASP A 322 35.54 72.98 -0.75
N GLN A 323 36.22 72.16 0.07
CA GLN A 323 37.58 72.41 0.52
C GLN A 323 38.59 72.49 -0.63
N ASP A 324 38.51 71.57 -1.60
CA ASP A 324 39.37 71.60 -2.80
C ASP A 324 39.14 72.88 -3.63
N HIS A 325 37.88 73.32 -3.75
CA HIS A 325 37.56 74.61 -4.37
C HIS A 325 38.15 75.80 -3.62
N TYR A 326 38.02 75.84 -2.30
CA TYR A 326 38.63 76.90 -1.47
C TYR A 326 40.15 76.92 -1.61
N GLN A 327 40.79 75.74 -1.58
CA GLN A 327 42.24 75.62 -1.72
C GLN A 327 42.73 76.15 -3.07
N LYS A 328 42.10 75.75 -4.17
CA LYS A 328 42.42 76.27 -5.52
C LYS A 328 42.25 77.78 -5.62
N SER A 329 41.21 78.33 -4.99
CA SER A 329 40.99 79.79 -4.97
C SER A 329 42.07 80.53 -4.17
N LEU A 330 42.48 79.98 -3.04
CA LEU A 330 43.59 80.50 -2.23
C LEU A 330 44.90 80.48 -3.00
N GLU A 331 45.24 79.36 -3.64
CA GLU A 331 46.44 79.23 -4.48
C GLU A 331 46.46 80.24 -5.62
N LYS A 332 45.30 80.50 -6.24
CA LYS A 332 45.16 81.52 -7.29
C LYS A 332 45.43 82.93 -6.74
N HIS A 333 44.79 83.31 -5.64
CA HIS A 333 45.01 84.62 -5.01
C HIS A 333 46.44 84.81 -4.54
N LEU A 334 47.10 83.75 -4.06
CA LEU A 334 48.48 83.80 -3.63
C LEU A 334 49.42 84.05 -4.82
N LYS A 335 49.19 83.39 -5.97
CA LYS A 335 49.92 83.67 -7.22
C LYS A 335 49.68 85.10 -7.71
N GLU A 336 48.44 85.59 -7.68
CA GLU A 336 48.11 86.98 -8.04
C GLU A 336 48.90 87.97 -7.16
N LYS A 337 48.92 87.75 -5.84
CA LYS A 337 49.67 88.58 -4.88
C LYS A 337 51.19 88.49 -5.06
N GLN A 338 51.73 87.30 -5.34
CA GLN A 338 53.16 87.14 -5.65
C GLN A 338 53.55 87.90 -6.92
N ASN A 339 52.71 87.87 -7.96
CA ASN A 339 52.93 88.63 -9.18
C ASN A 339 52.88 90.15 -8.94
N GLU A 340 51.89 90.62 -8.15
CA GLU A 340 51.80 92.03 -7.74
C GLU A 340 53.03 92.48 -6.95
N ASN A 341 53.46 91.68 -5.97
CA ASN A 341 54.66 91.96 -5.18
C ASN A 341 55.92 91.96 -6.06
N GLY A 342 56.09 90.98 -6.94
CA GLY A 342 57.22 90.94 -7.88
C GLY A 342 57.27 92.17 -8.80
N LEU A 343 56.10 92.64 -9.26
CA LEU A 343 55.98 93.88 -10.02
C LEU A 343 56.35 95.10 -9.16
N MET A 344 55.91 95.15 -7.90
CA MET A 344 56.24 96.23 -6.96
C MET A 344 57.73 96.25 -6.64
N SER A 345 58.34 95.12 -6.29
CA SER A 345 59.79 94.99 -6.08
C SER A 345 60.58 95.43 -7.31
N SER A 346 60.14 95.05 -8.52
CA SER A 346 60.76 95.50 -9.77
C SER A 346 60.68 97.02 -9.95
N LYS A 347 59.58 97.66 -9.55
CA LYS A 347 59.42 99.12 -9.57
C LYS A 347 60.32 99.80 -8.54
N ILE A 348 60.40 99.25 -7.32
CA ILE A 348 61.30 99.73 -6.26
C ILE A 348 62.75 99.65 -6.72
N LEU A 349 63.16 98.51 -7.30
CA LEU A 349 64.52 98.30 -7.79
C LEU A 349 64.89 99.28 -8.91
N ARG A 350 63.96 99.53 -9.86
CA ARG A 350 64.14 100.59 -10.88
C ARG A 350 64.24 101.97 -10.25
N ALA A 351 63.38 102.29 -9.29
CA ALA A 351 63.43 103.57 -8.59
C ALA A 351 64.79 103.75 -7.86
N GLY A 352 65.28 102.71 -7.19
CA GLY A 352 66.60 102.74 -6.55
C GLY A 352 67.76 102.85 -7.54
N GLN A 353 67.69 102.20 -8.69
CA GLN A 353 68.67 102.41 -9.78
C GLN A 353 68.65 103.85 -10.30
N MET A 354 67.47 104.45 -10.45
CA MET A 354 67.32 105.86 -10.85
C MET A 354 67.91 106.80 -9.80
N VAL A 355 67.65 106.56 -8.51
CA VAL A 355 68.26 107.32 -7.40
C VAL A 355 69.78 107.17 -7.43
N LYS A 356 70.31 105.95 -7.57
CA LYS A 356 71.77 105.68 -7.65
C LYS A 356 72.43 106.33 -8.87
N ALA A 357 71.73 106.44 -9.98
CA ALA A 357 72.18 107.21 -11.15
C ALA A 357 72.20 108.72 -10.84
N LYS A 358 71.15 109.24 -10.19
CA LYS A 358 71.05 110.65 -9.82
C LYS A 358 72.09 111.07 -8.78
N VAL A 359 72.37 110.23 -7.79
CA VAL A 359 73.48 110.41 -6.82
C VAL A 359 74.82 110.57 -7.57
N ARG A 360 75.08 109.74 -8.59
CA ARG A 360 76.31 109.82 -9.40
C ARG A 360 76.40 111.13 -10.20
N GLU A 361 75.30 111.63 -10.74
CA GLU A 361 75.26 112.93 -11.43
C GLU A 361 75.54 114.09 -10.46
N VAL A 362 74.92 114.09 -9.28
CA VAL A 362 75.07 115.16 -8.28
C VAL A 362 76.46 115.14 -7.64
N LYS A 363 77.09 113.98 -7.47
CA LYS A 363 78.48 113.88 -6.97
C LYS A 363 79.52 114.60 -7.85
N ASN A 364 79.19 114.83 -9.13
CA ASN A 364 80.04 115.58 -10.06
C ASN A 364 79.77 117.09 -10.07
N VAL A 365 78.79 117.57 -9.30
CA VAL A 365 78.41 118.99 -9.19
C VAL A 365 78.55 119.38 -7.72
N ASN A 366 79.33 120.42 -7.40
CA ASN A 366 79.58 120.86 -6.01
C ASN A 366 78.34 121.46 -5.30
N SER A 367 77.27 120.67 -5.12
CA SER A 367 76.11 120.96 -4.26
C SER A 367 76.16 120.00 -3.05
N ALA A 368 76.60 120.50 -1.90
CA ALA A 368 76.76 119.67 -0.70
C ALA A 368 75.43 119.23 -0.06
N PHE A 369 74.33 119.98 -0.30
CA PHE A 369 73.04 119.73 0.34
C PHE A 369 72.22 118.64 -0.36
N ASP A 370 72.27 118.58 -1.70
CA ASP A 370 71.58 117.54 -2.47
C ASP A 370 72.24 116.16 -2.31
N TRP A 371 73.52 116.11 -1.96
CA TRP A 371 74.27 114.88 -1.84
C TRP A 371 73.90 114.09 -0.57
N GLU A 372 73.75 114.79 0.56
CA GLU A 372 73.47 114.17 1.85
C GLU A 372 72.07 113.54 1.90
N PHE A 373 71.07 114.20 1.31
CA PHE A 373 69.70 113.67 1.16
C PHE A 373 69.63 112.45 0.22
N LEU A 374 70.37 112.49 -0.89
CA LEU A 374 70.41 111.38 -1.84
C LEU A 374 71.19 110.16 -1.30
N GLU A 375 72.18 110.36 -0.44
CA GLU A 375 72.90 109.27 0.23
C GLU A 375 72.04 108.59 1.31
N GLN A 376 71.22 109.35 2.07
CA GLN A 376 70.25 108.76 3.01
C GLN A 376 69.19 107.90 2.30
N MET A 377 68.67 108.40 1.17
CA MET A 377 67.75 107.64 0.30
C MET A 377 68.40 106.38 -0.29
N ARG A 378 69.70 106.43 -0.60
CA ARG A 378 70.46 105.27 -1.06
C ARG A 378 70.66 104.24 0.05
N MET A 379 71.00 104.65 1.28
CA MET A 379 71.16 103.69 2.41
C MET A 379 69.85 102.97 2.74
N LEU A 380 68.72 103.68 2.74
CA LEU A 380 67.38 103.09 2.91
C LEU A 380 67.01 102.06 1.82
N LEU A 381 67.68 102.09 0.67
CA LEU A 381 67.46 101.17 -0.45
C LEU A 381 68.54 100.08 -0.56
N GLU A 382 69.66 100.21 0.14
CA GLU A 382 70.76 99.22 0.17
C GLU A 382 70.69 98.32 1.43
N ASP A 383 69.83 98.63 2.41
CA ASP A 383 69.70 97.86 3.67
C ASP A 383 68.78 96.62 3.61
N ASP A 384 68.19 96.29 2.46
CA ASP A 384 67.45 95.04 2.27
C ASP A 384 68.01 94.25 1.07
N TYR A 385 68.92 93.31 1.33
CA TYR A 385 68.95 91.91 0.84
C TYR A 385 70.28 91.20 1.12
#